data_AF-A0A936EF48-F1
#
_entry.id   AF-A0A936EF48-F1
#
_cell.length_a   1.000
_cell.length_b   1.000
_cell.length_c   1.000
_cell.angle_alpha   90.00
_cell.angle_beta   90.00
_cell.angle_gamma   90.00
#
_symmetry.space_group_name_H-M   'P 1'
#
loop_
_entity.id
_entity.type
_entity.pdbx_description
1 polymer ?
#
loop_
_entity_poly.entity_id
_entity_poly.type
_entity_poly.pdbx_seq_one_letter_code
_entity_poly.pdbx_strand_id
1 'polypeptide(L)'
;MAKIEVAQVADILRQNITEPAIMRRCIEQMNKVTEAAAVADEAKPPSQKKQFVILVSDPDGEMPKTELAGWVLQIPEDASPLSVQERVNKATFDFNASRRGRKLPAETIGEAIENVPAKNFKDVELWVKTKTPVLVLTTDNKLPKA
;
A
#
# COMPACT_ATOMS: atom_id res chain seq x y z
N MET A 1 -10.39 -6.06 12.31
CA MET A 1 -11.44 -6.94 12.87
C MET A 1 -10.82 -8.30 13.14
N ALA A 2 -11.07 -8.89 14.31
CA ALA A 2 -10.57 -10.22 14.63
C ALA A 2 -11.18 -11.25 13.67
N LYS A 3 -10.36 -12.18 13.14
CA LYS A 3 -10.86 -13.30 12.35
C LYS A 3 -11.63 -14.23 13.29
N ILE A 4 -12.94 -14.32 13.11
CA ILE A 4 -13.80 -15.27 13.82
C ILE A 4 -13.84 -16.56 13.00
N GLU A 5 -13.59 -17.70 13.63
CA GLU A 5 -13.63 -18.99 12.96
C GLU A 5 -15.08 -19.47 12.78
N VAL A 6 -15.38 -20.05 11.60
CA VAL A 6 -16.72 -20.57 11.26
C VAL A 6 -17.20 -21.60 12.28
N ALA A 7 -16.29 -22.38 12.87
CA ALA A 7 -16.59 -23.33 13.93
C ALA A 7 -17.18 -22.66 15.18
N GLN A 8 -16.63 -21.53 15.61
CA GLN A 8 -17.10 -20.79 16.78
C GLN A 8 -18.51 -20.24 16.57
N VAL A 9 -18.80 -19.76 15.35
CA VAL A 9 -20.14 -19.28 15.00
C VAL A 9 -21.13 -20.44 14.91
N ALA A 10 -20.71 -21.59 14.38
CA ALA A 10 -21.55 -22.79 14.33
C ALA A 10 -21.93 -23.30 15.73
N ASP A 11 -21.01 -23.27 16.69
CA ASP A 11 -21.29 -23.67 18.08
C ASP A 11 -22.23 -22.70 18.79
N ILE A 12 -22.08 -21.39 18.58
CA ILE A 12 -23.00 -20.38 19.12
C ILE A 12 -24.41 -20.53 18.51
N LEU A 13 -24.50 -20.82 17.20
CA LEU A 13 -25.76 -21.07 16.51
C LEU A 13 -26.46 -22.34 17.02
N ARG A 14 -25.70 -23.43 17.30
CA ARG A 14 -26.25 -24.66 17.91
C ARG A 14 -26.83 -24.43 19.29
N GLN A 15 -26.25 -23.52 20.07
CA GLN A 15 -26.71 -23.23 21.43
C GLN A 15 -27.95 -22.32 21.48
N ASN A 16 -28.23 -21.56 20.42
CA ASN A 16 -29.25 -20.50 20.43
C ASN A 16 -30.39 -20.68 19.40
N ILE A 17 -30.27 -21.56 18.41
CA ILE A 17 -31.29 -21.77 17.36
C ILE A 17 -31.88 -23.18 17.43
N THR A 18 -33.20 -23.26 17.60
CA THR A 18 -33.95 -24.51 17.82
C THR A 18 -34.38 -25.21 16.52
N GLU A 19 -34.33 -24.53 15.37
CA GLU A 19 -34.74 -25.08 14.06
C GLU A 19 -33.55 -25.50 13.18
N PRO A 20 -33.36 -26.81 12.91
CA PRO A 20 -32.24 -27.33 12.13
C PRO A 20 -32.15 -26.82 10.69
N ALA A 21 -33.28 -26.43 10.08
CA ALA A 21 -33.34 -25.93 8.71
C ALA A 21 -32.72 -24.54 8.55
N ILE A 22 -32.96 -23.64 9.52
CA ILE A 22 -32.40 -22.29 9.52
C ILE A 22 -30.90 -22.35 9.79
N MET A 23 -30.47 -23.23 10.71
CA MET A 23 -29.05 -23.44 11.02
C MET A 23 -28.26 -23.89 9.78
N ARG A 24 -28.76 -24.88 9.01
CA ARG A 24 -28.09 -25.35 7.79
C ARG A 24 -27.98 -24.24 6.74
N ARG A 25 -29.03 -23.44 6.56
CA ARG A 25 -29.02 -22.31 5.63
C ARG A 25 -27.99 -21.24 6.02
N CYS A 26 -27.87 -20.91 7.30
CA CYS A 26 -26.85 -19.99 7.79
C CYS A 26 -25.43 -20.52 7.57
N ILE A 27 -25.17 -21.79 7.86
CA ILE A 27 -23.85 -22.41 7.66
C ILE A 27 -23.47 -22.44 6.18
N GLU A 28 -24.39 -22.79 5.28
CA GLU A 28 -24.14 -22.76 3.82
C GLU A 28 -23.85 -21.35 3.32
N GLN A 29 -24.58 -20.33 3.79
CA GLN A 29 -24.31 -18.94 3.43
C GLN A 29 -22.95 -18.48 3.96
N MET A 30 -22.58 -18.88 5.18
CA MET A 30 -21.25 -18.59 5.74
C MET A 30 -20.13 -19.27 4.96
N ASN A 31 -20.30 -20.53 4.56
CA ASN A 31 -19.32 -21.24 3.75
C ASN A 31 -19.16 -20.59 2.38
N LYS A 32 -20.24 -20.19 1.70
CA LYS A 32 -20.16 -19.45 0.43
C LYS A 32 -19.41 -18.12 0.54
N VAL A 33 -19.63 -17.36 1.63
CA VAL A 33 -18.89 -16.11 1.88
C VAL A 33 -17.42 -16.39 2.18
N THR A 34 -17.12 -17.48 2.89
CA THR A 34 -15.75 -17.89 3.23
C THR A 34 -14.99 -18.40 2.00
N GLU A 35 -15.61 -19.20 1.14
CA GLU A 35 -15.05 -19.64 -0.13
C GLU A 35 -14.81 -18.46 -1.07
N ALA A 36 -15.77 -17.52 -1.20
CA ALA A 36 -15.57 -16.31 -1.99
C ALA A 36 -14.43 -15.43 -1.44
N ALA A 37 -14.26 -15.37 -0.13
CA ALA A 37 -13.13 -14.69 0.51
C ALA A 37 -11.81 -15.45 0.32
N ALA A 38 -11.83 -16.79 0.33
CA ALA A 38 -10.67 -17.64 0.11
C ALA A 38 -10.16 -17.56 -1.33
N VAL A 39 -11.05 -17.58 -2.33
CA VAL A 39 -10.69 -17.37 -3.74
C VAL A 39 -10.09 -15.97 -3.97
N ALA A 40 -10.57 -14.96 -3.23
CA ALA A 40 -9.99 -13.62 -3.26
C ALA A 40 -8.62 -13.53 -2.55
N ASP A 41 -8.33 -14.42 -1.59
CA ASP A 41 -7.05 -14.51 -0.88
C ASP A 41 -6.01 -15.37 -1.64
N GLU A 42 -6.44 -16.45 -2.31
CA GLU A 42 -5.59 -17.32 -3.15
C GLU A 42 -5.11 -16.65 -4.43
N ALA A 43 -5.82 -15.60 -4.89
CA ALA A 43 -5.37 -14.74 -5.97
C ALA A 43 -4.33 -13.69 -5.54
N LYS A 44 -3.79 -13.75 -4.31
CA LYS A 44 -2.62 -12.94 -3.95
C LYS A 44 -1.37 -13.60 -4.56
N PRO A 45 -0.76 -13.00 -5.59
CA PRO A 45 0.53 -13.47 -6.09
C PRO A 45 1.52 -13.56 -4.91
N PRO A 46 2.49 -14.49 -4.97
CA PRO A 46 3.44 -14.74 -3.89
C PRO A 46 3.98 -13.40 -3.40
N SER A 47 4.05 -13.24 -2.07
CA SER A 47 4.45 -11.98 -1.45
C SER A 47 5.78 -11.51 -2.05
N GLN A 48 5.70 -10.63 -3.05
CA GLN A 48 6.88 -10.02 -3.65
C GLN A 48 7.61 -9.37 -2.48
N LYS A 49 8.85 -9.79 -2.24
CA LYS A 49 9.67 -9.14 -1.22
C LYS A 49 9.85 -7.69 -1.65
N LYS A 50 9.61 -6.78 -0.70
CA LYS A 50 9.61 -5.34 -0.96
C LYS A 50 10.80 -4.73 -0.25
N GLN A 51 11.56 -3.93 -0.97
CA GLN A 51 12.59 -3.08 -0.40
C GLN A 51 12.03 -1.68 -0.15
N PHE A 52 12.58 -1.00 0.86
CA PHE A 52 12.27 0.40 1.14
C PHE A 52 13.24 1.29 0.38
N VAL A 53 12.72 2.33 -0.24
CA VAL A 53 13.49 3.36 -0.94
C VAL A 53 13.05 4.72 -0.41
N ILE A 54 14.01 5.62 -0.22
CA ILE A 54 13.75 7.01 0.14
C ILE A 54 13.99 7.85 -1.11
N LEU A 55 12.97 8.62 -1.52
CA LEU A 55 13.07 9.62 -2.57
C LEU A 55 13.27 10.97 -1.91
N VAL A 56 14.42 11.61 -2.12
CA VAL A 56 14.73 12.94 -1.55
C VAL A 56 14.51 14.00 -2.63
N SER A 57 13.85 15.09 -2.27
CA SER A 57 13.71 16.27 -3.12
C SER A 57 14.95 17.14 -2.99
N ASP A 58 15.88 17.02 -3.94
CA ASP A 58 17.07 17.90 -4.03
C ASP A 58 17.08 18.63 -5.39
N PRO A 59 16.29 19.70 -5.56
CA PRO A 59 16.24 20.45 -6.81
C PRO A 59 17.53 21.25 -7.08
N ASP A 60 18.25 21.65 -6.04
CA ASP A 60 19.41 22.55 -6.12
C ASP A 60 20.77 21.83 -5.97
N GLY A 61 20.77 20.52 -5.68
CA GLY A 61 21.98 19.72 -5.51
C GLY A 61 22.75 20.05 -4.23
N GLU A 62 22.06 20.53 -3.21
CA GLU A 62 22.66 21.10 -2.00
C GLU A 62 22.91 20.09 -0.89
N MET A 63 22.58 18.80 -1.09
CA MET A 63 22.96 17.77 -0.13
C MET A 63 24.47 17.81 0.13
N PRO A 64 24.95 18.00 1.38
CA PRO A 64 24.25 17.83 2.67
C PRO A 64 23.98 19.13 3.48
N LYS A 65 24.03 20.31 2.87
CA LYS A 65 24.06 21.60 3.60
C LYS A 65 22.69 22.09 4.10
N THR A 66 21.61 21.54 3.59
CA THR A 66 20.25 22.07 3.78
C THR A 66 19.30 20.96 4.27
N GLU A 67 18.30 21.33 5.07
CA GLU A 67 17.24 20.41 5.48
C GLU A 67 16.41 20.01 4.25
N LEU A 68 16.54 18.75 3.81
CA LEU A 68 15.76 18.26 2.68
C LEU A 68 14.58 17.40 3.12
N ALA A 69 13.50 17.51 2.35
CA ALA A 69 12.31 16.71 2.47
C ALA A 69 12.39 15.51 1.53
N GLY A 70 11.97 14.33 2.01
CA GLY A 70 11.87 13.13 1.21
C GLY A 70 10.63 12.29 1.54
N TRP A 71 10.39 11.27 0.72
CA TRP A 71 9.28 10.34 0.88
C TRP A 71 9.79 8.91 0.92
N VAL A 72 9.19 8.11 1.80
CA VAL A 72 9.44 6.68 1.91
C VAL A 72 8.48 5.92 1.00
N LEU A 73 9.06 5.14 0.10
CA LEU A 73 8.39 4.32 -0.90
C LEU A 73 8.83 2.86 -0.74
N GLN A 74 8.03 1.94 -1.27
CA GLN A 74 8.46 0.55 -1.47
C GLN A 74 8.34 0.15 -2.92
N ILE A 75 9.30 -0.66 -3.37
CA ILE A 75 9.33 -1.32 -4.67
C ILE A 75 9.63 -2.81 -4.48
N PRO A 76 9.39 -3.66 -5.49
CA PRO A 76 9.85 -5.04 -5.48
C PRO A 76 11.38 -5.11 -5.31
N GLU A 77 11.90 -6.14 -4.62
CA GLU A 77 13.35 -6.35 -4.45
C GLU A 77 14.10 -6.49 -5.78
N ASP A 78 13.45 -7.06 -6.80
CA ASP A 78 14.04 -7.22 -8.14
C ASP A 78 14.08 -5.90 -8.95
N ALA A 79 13.38 -4.86 -8.48
CA ALA A 79 13.32 -3.59 -9.19
C ALA A 79 14.48 -2.67 -8.81
N SER A 80 15.04 -1.96 -9.80
CA SER A 80 16.07 -0.95 -9.54
C SER A 80 15.51 0.27 -8.81
N PRO A 81 16.13 0.78 -7.73
CA PRO A 81 15.75 2.02 -7.07
C PRO A 81 15.75 3.24 -8.00
N LEU A 82 16.56 3.23 -9.06
CA LEU A 82 16.59 4.30 -10.06
C LEU A 82 15.27 4.39 -10.87
N SER A 83 14.52 3.30 -10.96
CA SER A 83 13.23 3.27 -11.67
C SER A 83 12.08 3.93 -10.87
N VAL A 84 12.32 4.30 -9.61
CA VAL A 84 11.28 4.85 -8.72
C VAL A 84 10.68 6.13 -9.29
N GLN A 85 11.52 7.05 -9.78
CA GLN A 85 11.05 8.32 -10.33
C GLN A 85 10.21 8.10 -11.60
N GLU A 86 10.62 7.17 -12.47
CA GLU A 86 9.85 6.80 -13.66
C GLU A 86 8.49 6.19 -13.31
N ARG A 87 8.44 5.32 -12.29
CA ARG A 87 7.20 4.72 -11.78
C ARG A 87 6.25 5.78 -11.21
N VAL A 88 6.77 6.75 -10.44
CA VAL A 88 5.97 7.89 -9.94
C VAL A 88 5.41 8.70 -11.09
N ASN A 89 6.23 9.01 -12.10
CA ASN A 89 5.81 9.75 -13.28
C ASN A 89 4.69 9.01 -14.02
N LYS A 90 4.87 7.70 -14.26
CA LYS A 90 3.86 6.87 -14.95
C LYS A 90 2.52 6.84 -14.19
N ALA A 91 2.54 6.61 -12.88
CA ALA A 91 1.33 6.64 -12.06
C ALA A 91 0.63 8.01 -12.07
N THR A 92 1.42 9.09 -12.11
CA THR A 92 0.93 10.46 -12.19
C THR A 92 0.30 10.76 -13.54
N PHE A 93 0.93 10.36 -14.65
CA PHE A 93 0.38 10.53 -15.99
C PHE A 93 -0.93 9.75 -16.16
N ASP A 94 -1.00 8.51 -15.67
CA ASP A 94 -2.22 7.70 -15.70
C ASP A 94 -3.33 8.34 -14.86
N PHE A 95 -2.99 8.93 -13.71
CA PHE A 95 -3.94 9.69 -12.90
C PHE A 95 -4.42 10.95 -13.62
N ASN A 96 -3.51 11.75 -14.18
CA ASN A 96 -3.81 12.99 -14.90
C ASN A 96 -4.68 12.73 -16.15
N ALA A 97 -4.52 11.57 -16.80
CA ALA A 97 -5.36 11.14 -17.91
C ALA A 97 -6.82 10.83 -17.50
N SER A 98 -7.07 10.52 -16.23
CA SER A 98 -8.40 10.18 -15.70
C SER A 98 -9.33 11.40 -15.60
N ARG A 99 -10.65 11.17 -15.48
CA ARG A 99 -11.66 12.26 -15.32
C ARG A 99 -11.40 13.14 -14.10
N ARG A 100 -10.83 12.57 -13.02
CA ARG A 100 -10.49 13.30 -11.80
C ARG A 100 -9.19 14.07 -11.95
N GLY A 101 -8.15 13.43 -12.50
CA GLY A 101 -6.87 14.09 -12.74
C GLY A 101 -6.93 15.19 -13.78
N ARG A 102 -7.82 15.13 -14.78
CA ARG A 102 -8.04 16.25 -15.71
C ARG A 102 -8.61 17.51 -15.04
N LYS A 103 -9.29 17.37 -13.90
CA LYS A 103 -9.82 18.50 -13.13
C LYS A 103 -8.81 19.06 -12.14
N LEU A 104 -7.96 18.19 -11.59
CA LEU A 104 -6.93 18.51 -10.60
C LEU A 104 -5.68 17.69 -10.95
N PRO A 105 -4.90 18.14 -11.95
CA PRO A 105 -3.69 17.43 -12.34
C PRO A 105 -2.64 17.61 -11.25
N ALA A 106 -1.86 16.56 -11.00
CA ALA A 106 -0.65 16.68 -10.19
C ALA A 106 0.51 17.06 -11.10
N GLU A 107 1.20 18.16 -10.78
CA GLU A 107 2.30 18.72 -11.57
C GLU A 107 3.65 18.45 -10.92
N THR A 108 3.69 18.32 -9.60
CA THR A 108 4.91 18.03 -8.84
C THR A 108 4.90 16.61 -8.25
N ILE A 109 6.09 16.09 -7.93
CA ILE A 109 6.24 14.80 -7.23
C ILE A 109 5.56 14.82 -5.85
N GLY A 110 5.62 15.95 -5.14
CA GLY A 110 4.95 16.12 -3.86
C GLY A 110 3.42 16.00 -3.99
N GLU A 111 2.84 16.73 -4.94
CA GLU A 111 1.41 16.65 -5.24
C GLU A 111 0.99 15.25 -5.70
N ALA A 112 1.82 14.60 -6.52
CA ALA A 112 1.56 13.24 -6.96
C ALA A 112 1.46 12.29 -5.77
N ILE A 113 2.44 12.32 -4.87
CA ILE A 113 2.50 11.43 -3.70
C ILE A 113 1.34 11.69 -2.72
N GLU A 114 0.90 12.95 -2.60
CA GLU A 114 -0.19 13.34 -1.71
C GLU A 114 -1.58 13.01 -2.27
N ASN A 115 -1.84 13.43 -3.52
CA ASN A 115 -3.17 13.45 -4.13
C ASN A 115 -3.50 12.21 -4.95
N VAL A 116 -2.50 11.55 -5.57
CA VAL A 116 -2.75 10.38 -6.41
C VAL A 116 -3.21 9.20 -5.54
N PRO A 117 -4.30 8.51 -5.90
CA PRO A 117 -4.77 7.35 -5.16
C PRO A 117 -3.73 6.22 -5.13
N ALA A 118 -3.65 5.50 -4.02
CA ALA A 118 -2.75 4.36 -3.87
C ALA A 118 -2.97 3.24 -4.90
N LYS A 119 -4.13 3.20 -5.57
CA LYS A 119 -4.42 2.26 -6.65
C LYS A 119 -3.49 2.47 -7.84
N ASN A 120 -3.37 3.71 -8.31
CA ASN A 120 -2.51 4.06 -9.45
C ASN A 120 -1.04 3.70 -9.21
N PHE A 121 -0.56 3.89 -7.97
CA PHE A 121 0.80 3.48 -7.61
C PHE A 121 0.97 1.96 -7.56
N LYS A 122 -0.04 1.21 -7.09
CA LYS A 122 0.01 -0.26 -7.09
C LYS A 122 0.06 -0.83 -8.50
N ASP A 123 -0.58 -0.18 -9.47
CA ASP A 123 -0.59 -0.62 -10.88
C ASP A 123 0.81 -0.55 -11.52
N VAL A 124 1.70 0.31 -10.98
CA VAL A 124 3.13 0.40 -11.37
C VAL A 124 4.06 -0.26 -10.34
N GLU A 125 3.53 -1.11 -9.47
CA GLU A 125 4.24 -1.81 -8.39
C GLU A 125 4.99 -0.86 -7.43
N LEU A 126 4.42 0.30 -7.15
CA LEU A 126 4.93 1.26 -6.18
C LEU A 126 4.00 1.36 -4.97
N TRP A 127 4.56 1.37 -3.76
CA TRP A 127 3.78 1.59 -2.55
C TRP A 127 4.30 2.80 -1.78
N VAL A 128 3.53 3.88 -1.80
CA VAL A 128 3.78 5.07 -0.99
C VAL A 128 3.49 4.78 0.49
N LYS A 129 4.46 5.03 1.38
CA LYS A 129 4.29 4.87 2.83
C LYS A 129 4.02 6.19 3.54
N THR A 130 4.70 7.25 3.10
CA THR A 130 4.56 8.59 3.67
C THR A 130 3.97 9.50 2.62
N LYS A 131 2.76 10.01 2.88
CA LYS A 131 2.14 11.03 2.02
C LYS A 131 2.71 12.41 2.28
N THR A 132 3.00 12.71 3.54
CA THR A 132 3.70 13.93 3.95
C THR A 132 5.21 13.73 3.77
N PRO A 133 5.92 14.77 3.32
CA PRO A 133 7.38 14.74 3.31
C PRO A 133 7.95 14.56 4.71
N VAL A 134 9.04 13.80 4.81
CA VAL A 134 9.81 13.53 6.02
C VAL A 134 11.17 14.21 5.89
N LEU A 135 11.66 14.82 6.96
CA LEU A 135 12.95 15.49 6.98
C LEU A 135 14.09 14.45 6.95
N VAL A 136 15.13 14.73 6.16
CA VAL A 136 16.30 13.87 5.97
C VAL A 136 17.53 14.57 6.51
N LEU A 137 18.30 13.86 7.34
CA LEU A 137 19.60 14.29 7.83
C LEU A 137 20.67 13.32 7.32
N THR A 138 21.79 13.87 6.84
CA THR A 138 22.95 13.07 6.47
C THR A 138 23.81 12.77 7.70
N THR A 139 24.34 11.56 7.79
CA THR A 139 25.31 11.16 8.80
C THR A 139 26.55 10.62 8.11
N ASP A 140 27.72 10.84 8.71
CA ASP A 140 28.99 10.23 8.29
C ASP A 140 29.13 8.77 8.78
N ASN A 141 28.07 8.24 9.42
CA ASN A 141 27.97 6.89 9.96
C ASN A 141 29.08 6.56 10.96
N LYS A 142 29.51 7.55 11.75
CA LYS A 142 30.49 7.37 12.83
C LYS A 142 29.92 7.82 14.16
N LEU A 143 30.14 7.00 15.17
CA LEU A 143 29.90 7.40 16.56
C LEU A 143 31.16 8.11 17.09
N PRO A 144 31.00 9.14 17.93
CA PRO A 144 32.15 9.75 18.59
C PRO A 144 32.87 8.67 19.40
N LYS A 145 34.19 8.58 19.21
CA LYS A 145 35.04 7.73 20.06
C LYS A 145 35.13 8.40 21.44
N ALA A 146 34.87 7.62 22.48
CA ALA A 146 35.04 8.03 23.88
C ALA A 146 36.49 8.44 24.18
#